data_AF-A0A524KIR0-F1
#
_entry.id   AF-A0A524KIR0-F1
#
_cell.length_a   1.000
_cell.length_b   1.000
_cell.length_c   1.000
_cell.angle_alpha   90.00
_cell.angle_beta   90.00
_cell.angle_gamma   90.00
#
_symmetry.space_group_name_H-M   'P 1'
#
loop_
_entity.id
_entity.type
_entity.pdbx_description
1 polymer ?
#
loop_
_entity_poly.entity_id
_entity_poly.type
_entity_poly.pdbx_seq_one_letter_code
_entity_poly.pdbx_strand_id
1 'polypeptide(L)'
;MNSLSGKVFQRELVEQFVQALGMFPTGSLVELNTGEIAIVIEQNRVRRLRPKLMLLLDKDKLPVPSHDTINLRNVPVSPGDPQSRWIERGLEPGAHGLDPKDFFV
;
A
#
# COMPACT_ATOMS: atom_id res chain seq x y z
N MET A 1 8.11 -23.79 25.37
CA MET A 1 6.96 -22.87 25.49
C MET A 1 7.01 -21.90 24.32
N ASN A 2 5.88 -21.79 23.61
CA ASN A 2 5.79 -21.53 22.17
C ASN A 2 6.31 -20.17 21.67
N SER A 3 7.13 -20.27 20.62
CA SER A 3 7.64 -19.20 19.76
C SER A 3 6.51 -18.62 18.88
N LEU A 4 5.81 -17.61 19.37
CA LEU A 4 4.82 -16.84 18.61
C LEU A 4 4.95 -15.37 19.01
N SER A 5 5.76 -14.56 18.32
CA SER A 5 5.58 -13.08 18.32
C SER A 5 6.58 -12.29 17.45
N GLY A 6 7.13 -12.86 16.37
CA GLY A 6 7.92 -12.06 15.43
C GLY A 6 7.04 -11.24 14.46
N LYS A 7 6.11 -11.92 13.79
CA LYS A 7 5.37 -11.35 12.65
C LYS A 7 4.11 -10.56 13.03
N VAL A 8 3.45 -10.91 14.13
CA VAL A 8 2.23 -10.21 14.57
C VAL A 8 2.58 -8.84 15.15
N PHE A 9 3.65 -8.81 15.96
CA PHE A 9 4.16 -7.58 16.58
C PHE A 9 4.67 -6.55 15.58
N GLN A 10 5.31 -6.99 14.49
CA GLN A 10 5.76 -6.09 13.42
C GLN A 10 4.58 -5.43 12.69
N ARG A 11 3.48 -6.15 12.47
CA ARG A 11 2.30 -5.58 11.81
C ARG A 11 1.66 -4.49 12.65
N GLU A 12 1.47 -4.76 13.94
CA GLU A 12 0.91 -3.79 14.88
C GLU A 12 1.81 -2.56 15.01
N LEU A 13 3.13 -2.74 15.07
CA LEU A 13 4.09 -1.64 15.09
C LEU A 13 4.12 -0.83 13.79
N VAL A 14 4.03 -1.46 12.62
CA VAL A 14 3.92 -0.77 11.32
C VAL A 14 2.58 -0.03 11.23
N GLU A 15 1.48 -0.64 11.66
CA GLU A 15 0.17 0.01 11.74
C GLU A 15 0.21 1.23 12.68
N GLN A 16 0.90 1.15 13.82
CA GLN A 16 1.10 2.27 14.75
C GLN A 16 2.06 3.33 14.19
N PHE A 17 3.12 2.93 13.47
CA PHE A 17 4.08 3.84 12.85
C PHE A 17 3.45 4.64 11.70
N VAL A 18 2.63 3.98 10.88
CA VAL A 18 1.84 4.64 9.83
C VAL A 18 0.69 5.47 10.42
N GLN A 19 0.12 5.07 11.56
CA GLN A 19 -0.83 5.91 12.32
C GLN A 19 -0.18 7.18 12.88
N ALA A 20 1.09 7.11 13.27
CA ALA A 20 1.84 8.25 13.83
C ALA A 20 2.33 9.25 12.78
N LEU A 21 2.61 8.80 11.54
CA LEU A 21 3.11 9.66 10.46
C LEU A 21 2.03 10.30 9.57
N GLY A 22 0.76 9.99 9.79
CA GLY A 22 -0.34 10.66 9.09
C GLY A 22 -0.49 10.21 7.64
N MET A 23 -1.29 9.14 7.46
CA MET A 23 -2.11 8.82 6.28
C MET A 23 -1.60 9.25 4.91
N PHE A 24 -1.28 8.28 4.05
CA PHE A 24 -1.10 8.49 2.61
C PHE A 24 -2.29 9.26 1.99
N PRO A 25 -2.15 10.57 1.68
CA PRO A 25 -3.20 11.30 0.98
C PRO A 25 -3.47 10.73 -0.40
N THR A 26 -4.63 11.06 -0.95
CA THR A 26 -4.85 10.90 -2.39
C THR A 26 -3.70 11.58 -3.14
N GLY A 27 -3.12 10.87 -4.12
CA GLY A 27 -1.91 11.30 -4.83
C GLY A 27 -0.60 10.75 -4.26
N SER A 28 -0.60 10.11 -3.09
CA SER A 28 0.62 9.47 -2.58
C SER A 28 1.00 8.23 -3.37
N LEU A 29 2.27 8.14 -3.77
CA LEU A 29 2.88 6.90 -4.22
C LEU A 29 3.20 6.02 -3.02
N VAL A 30 2.88 4.74 -3.15
CA VAL A 30 3.07 3.73 -2.11
C VAL A 30 3.61 2.44 -2.73
N GLU A 31 4.44 1.75 -1.97
CA GLU A 31 4.88 0.39 -2.28
C GLU A 31 4.13 -0.61 -1.41
N LEU A 32 3.61 -1.66 -2.04
CA LEU A 32 2.95 -2.76 -1.37
C LEU A 32 3.98 -3.80 -0.91
N ASN A 33 3.59 -4.65 0.04
CA ASN A 33 4.40 -5.76 0.55
C ASN A 33 4.80 -6.80 -0.52
N THR A 34 4.16 -6.75 -1.69
CA THR A 34 4.46 -7.57 -2.87
C THR A 34 5.49 -6.94 -3.81
N GLY A 35 5.94 -5.71 -3.54
CA GLY A 35 6.81 -4.93 -4.42
C GLY A 35 6.07 -4.16 -5.51
N GLU A 36 4.74 -4.31 -5.61
CA GLU A 36 3.91 -3.53 -6.52
C GLU A 36 3.89 -2.05 -6.10
N ILE A 37 3.84 -1.14 -7.07
CA ILE A 37 3.77 0.31 -6.81
C ILE A 37 2.39 0.80 -7.23
N ALA A 38 1.80 1.58 -6.34
CA ALA A 38 0.47 2.12 -6.53
C ALA A 38 0.40 3.58 -6.12
N ILE A 39 -0.66 4.24 -6.59
CA ILE A 39 -1.03 5.57 -6.13
C ILE A 39 -2.35 5.52 -5.37
N VAL A 40 -2.45 6.28 -4.29
CA VAL A 40 -3.68 6.40 -3.51
C VAL A 40 -4.69 7.22 -4.30
N ILE A 41 -5.83 6.63 -4.64
CA ILE A 41 -6.90 7.30 -5.38
C ILE A 41 -8.09 7.69 -4.50
N GLU A 42 -8.32 6.95 -3.40
CA GLU A 42 -9.40 7.26 -2.47
C GLU A 42 -8.99 6.94 -1.03
N GLN A 43 -9.16 7.92 -0.15
CA GLN A 43 -8.94 7.72 1.28
C GLN A 43 -10.12 7.01 1.94
N ASN A 44 -9.81 6.14 2.89
CA ASN A 44 -10.81 5.55 3.76
C ASN A 44 -10.83 6.26 5.11
N ARG A 45 -11.78 7.19 5.27
CA ARG A 45 -11.92 8.03 6.48
C ARG A 45 -12.19 7.22 7.76
N VAL A 46 -12.77 6.01 7.62
CA VAL A 46 -13.08 5.12 8.75
C VAL A 46 -11.90 4.20 9.07
N ARG A 47 -11.21 3.68 8.04
CA ARG A 47 -10.05 2.80 8.18
C ARG A 47 -8.87 3.35 7.38
N ARG A 48 -8.14 4.28 8.01
CA ARG A 48 -7.06 5.08 7.41
C ARG A 48 -5.96 4.28 6.67
N LEU A 49 -5.72 3.03 7.07
CA LEU A 49 -4.72 2.15 6.46
C LEU A 49 -5.27 1.28 5.31
N ARG A 50 -6.53 1.52 4.90
CA ARG A 50 -7.21 0.77 3.84
C ARG A 50 -7.75 1.69 2.75
N PRO A 51 -6.90 2.52 2.13
CA PRO A 51 -7.31 3.31 0.98
C PRO A 51 -7.63 2.42 -0.23
N LYS A 52 -8.27 3.03 -1.23
CA LYS A 52 -8.31 2.50 -2.59
C LYS A 52 -7.06 2.97 -3.33
N LEU A 53 -6.41 2.04 -4.01
CA LEU A 53 -5.16 2.22 -4.72
C LEU A 53 -5.38 1.95 -6.21
N MET A 54 -4.58 2.59 -7.06
CA MET A 54 -4.44 2.26 -8.47
C MET A 54 -3.03 1.73 -8.70
N LEU A 55 -2.91 0.51 -9.21
CA LEU A 55 -1.62 -0.07 -9.54
C LEU A 55 -1.00 0.65 -10.74
N LEU A 56 0.27 1.01 -10.60
CA LEU A 56 1.07 1.65 -11.64
C LEU A 56 2.13 0.69 -12.16
N LEU A 57 2.82 0.02 -11.25
CA LEU A 57 3.85 -0.96 -11.57
C LEU A 57 3.58 -2.28 -10.85
N ASP A 58 3.84 -3.38 -11.55
CA ASP A 58 3.78 -4.72 -10.97
C ASP A 58 4.99 -5.00 -10.06
N LYS A 59 5.04 -6.22 -9.52
CA LYS A 59 6.14 -6.71 -8.67
C LYS A 59 7.52 -6.68 -9.36
N ASP A 60 7.54 -6.75 -10.69
CA ASP A 60 8.75 -6.73 -11.53
C ASP A 60 9.08 -5.30 -12.00
N LYS A 61 8.36 -4.30 -11.46
CA LYS A 61 8.47 -2.86 -11.78
C LYS A 61 8.14 -2.54 -13.24
N LEU A 62 7.32 -3.38 -13.87
CA LEU A 62 6.80 -3.14 -15.21
C LEU A 62 5.46 -2.40 -15.15
N PRO A 63 5.17 -1.49 -16.10
CA PRO A 63 3.88 -0.79 -16.17
C PRO A 63 2.70 -1.76 -16.24
N VAL A 64 1.67 -1.51 -15.42
CA VAL A 64 0.41 -2.26 -15.44
C VAL A 64 -0.53 -1.61 -16.45
N PRO A 65 -0.85 -2.26 -17.59
CA PRO A 65 -1.60 -1.61 -18.67
C PRO A 65 -3.08 -1.35 -18.33
N SER A 66 -3.66 -2.13 -17.40
CA SER A 66 -5.07 -2.07 -17.01
C SER A 66 -5.37 -1.03 -15.92
N HIS A 67 -4.37 -0.38 -15.31
CA HIS A 67 -4.55 0.50 -14.15
C HIS A 67 -5.47 -0.11 -13.08
N ASP A 68 -5.28 -1.40 -12.79
CA ASP A 68 -6.18 -2.14 -11.92
C ASP A 68 -6.26 -1.48 -10.54
N THR A 69 -7.49 -1.23 -10.09
CA THR A 69 -7.71 -0.60 -8.79
C THR A 69 -7.84 -1.66 -7.70
N ILE A 70 -7.03 -1.53 -6.65
CA ILE A 70 -7.09 -2.39 -5.46
C ILE A 70 -7.81 -1.63 -4.36
N ASN A 71 -8.91 -2.19 -3.87
CA ASN A 71 -9.53 -1.71 -2.65
C ASN A 71 -9.00 -2.52 -1.45
N LEU A 72 -8.04 -1.96 -0.70
CA LEU A 72 -7.44 -2.67 0.43
C LEU A 72 -8.45 -3.05 1.51
N ARG A 73 -9.67 -2.48 1.52
CA ARG A 73 -10.76 -2.89 2.43
C ARG A 73 -11.17 -4.35 2.23
N ASN A 74 -11.09 -4.83 0.99
CA ASN A 74 -11.59 -6.15 0.60
C ASN A 74 -10.47 -7.20 0.60
N VAL A 75 -9.26 -6.80 0.97
CA VAL A 75 -8.08 -7.66 0.90
C VAL A 75 -7.72 -8.16 2.30
N PRO A 76 -7.58 -9.48 2.49
CA PRO A 76 -7.13 -10.04 3.76
C PRO A 76 -5.75 -9.49 4.14
N VAL A 77 -5.46 -9.40 5.44
CA VAL A 77 -4.10 -9.12 5.92
C VAL A 77 -3.71 -10.23 6.85
N SER A 78 -3.38 -11.36 6.23
CA SER A 78 -2.95 -12.57 6.91
C SER A 78 -1.63 -13.02 6.28
N PRO A 79 -0.56 -13.15 7.07
CA PRO A 79 0.68 -13.75 6.59
C PRO A 79 0.40 -15.17 6.07
N GLY A 80 0.73 -15.44 4.81
CA GLY A 80 0.51 -16.74 4.16
C GLY A 80 -0.70 -16.80 3.21
N ASP A 81 -1.52 -15.75 3.16
CA ASP A 81 -2.55 -15.61 2.12
C ASP A 81 -1.94 -14.93 0.87
N PRO A 82 -1.96 -15.58 -0.31
CA PRO A 82 -1.43 -15.01 -1.56
C PRO A 82 -2.13 -13.71 -1.98
N GLN A 83 -3.37 -13.51 -1.56
CA GLN A 83 -4.14 -12.30 -1.85
C GLN A 83 -3.82 -11.17 -0.87
N SER A 84 -3.10 -11.43 0.22
CA SER A 84 -2.80 -10.44 1.24
C SER A 84 -2.02 -9.25 0.68
N ARG A 85 -2.53 -8.04 0.92
CA ARG A 85 -1.87 -6.78 0.52
C ARG A 85 -1.97 -5.75 1.62
N TRP A 86 -0.84 -5.10 1.92
CA TRP A 86 -0.77 -3.91 2.76
C TRP A 86 0.28 -2.94 2.20
N ILE A 87 0.18 -1.69 2.62
CA ILE A 87 1.18 -0.67 2.28
C ILE A 87 2.41 -0.90 3.15
N GLU A 88 3.54 -1.21 2.51
CA GLU A 88 4.82 -1.40 3.19
C GLU A 88 5.46 -0.04 3.51
N ARG A 89 5.42 0.90 2.56
CA ARG A 89 5.96 2.25 2.72
C ARG A 89 5.38 3.25 1.71
N GLY A 90 5.54 4.53 2.00
CA GLY A 90 5.36 5.63 1.05
C GLY A 90 6.60 5.82 0.19
N LEU A 91 6.40 6.38 -1.01
CA LEU A 91 7.46 6.76 -1.93
C LEU A 91 7.40 8.26 -2.21
N GLU A 92 8.56 8.86 -2.45
CA GLU A 92 8.66 10.25 -2.87
C GLU A 92 8.12 10.45 -4.31
N PRO A 93 7.57 11.63 -4.65
CA PRO A 93 7.22 11.97 -6.02
C PRO A 93 8.43 11.79 -6.97
N GLY A 94 8.21 11.21 -8.15
CA GLY A 94 9.26 10.91 -9.12
C GLY A 94 9.96 9.56 -8.90
N ALA A 95 9.63 8.82 -7.83
CA ALA A 95 10.13 7.47 -7.63
C ALA A 95 9.74 6.58 -8.82
N HIS A 96 10.70 5.80 -9.34
CA HIS A 96 10.53 4.98 -10.54
C HIS A 96 10.09 5.75 -11.79
N GLY A 97 10.33 7.07 -11.84
CA GLY A 97 9.90 7.92 -12.95
C GLY A 97 8.41 8.22 -12.95
N LEU A 98 7.71 7.98 -11.83
CA LEU A 98 6.28 8.25 -11.67
C LEU A 98 6.08 9.60 -10.98
N ASP A 99 5.44 10.56 -11.64
CA ASP A 99 4.97 11.79 -10.99
C ASP A 99 3.48 11.65 -10.67
N PRO A 100 3.04 11.80 -9.41
CA PRO A 100 1.63 11.86 -9.06
C PRO A 100 0.78 12.79 -9.94
N LYS A 101 1.36 13.89 -10.44
CA LYS A 101 0.67 14.86 -11.29
C LYS A 101 0.21 14.28 -12.63
N ASP A 102 0.84 13.21 -13.11
CA ASP A 102 0.43 12.54 -14.35
C ASP A 102 -0.92 11.81 -14.20
N PHE A 103 -1.38 11.60 -12.95
CA PHE A 103 -2.55 10.80 -12.62
C PHE A 103 -3.69 11.59 -11.96
N PHE A 104 -3.50 12.87 -11.64
CA PHE A 104 -4.51 13.75 -11.05
C PHE A 104 -4.66 15.03 -11.87
N VAL A 105 -5.85 15.24 -12.44
CA VAL A 105 -6.25 16.46 -13.20
C VAL A 105 -6.96 17.44 -12.28
#